data_AF-A0A1Z9TXN4-F1
#
_entry.id   AF-A0A1Z9TXN4-F1
#
_cell.length_a   1.000
_cell.length_b   1.000
_cell.length_c   1.000
_cell.angle_alpha   90.00
_cell.angle_beta   90.00
_cell.angle_gamma   90.00
#
_symmetry.space_group_name_H-M   'P 1'
#
loop_
_entity.id
_entity.type
_entity.pdbx_description
1 polymer ?
#
loop_
_entity_poly.entity_id
_entity_poly.type
_entity_poly.pdbx_seq_one_letter_code
_entity_poly.pdbx_strand_id
1 'polypeptide(L)'
;MTPSQNFVTAIISQAIEDARYTGLSRKYLKHKVEALDWILKKDEMFEYYCKLLGVDPDWVGDQVRKTSNLNITRSQNKLIKRERV
;
A
#
# COMPACT_ATOMS: atom_id res chain seq x y z
N MET A 1 3.85 -4.31 -22.60
CA MET A 1 3.51 -3.17 -21.72
C MET A 1 4.26 -1.94 -22.19
N THR A 2 3.62 -0.77 -22.17
CA THR A 2 4.25 0.52 -22.51
C THR A 2 5.14 1.02 -21.36
N PRO A 3 6.05 2.01 -21.58
CA PRO A 3 6.86 2.58 -20.50
C PRO A 3 6.03 3.12 -19.33
N SER A 4 4.91 3.78 -19.60
CA SER A 4 3.99 4.27 -18.57
C SER A 4 3.35 3.13 -17.77
N GLN A 5 2.94 2.05 -18.45
CA GLN A 5 2.41 0.86 -17.79
C GLN A 5 3.47 0.19 -16.90
N ASN A 6 4.72 0.10 -17.35
CA ASN A 6 5.82 -0.42 -16.53
C ASN A 6 6.04 0.42 -15.27
N PHE A 7 6.00 1.74 -15.41
CA PHE A 7 6.19 2.66 -14.29
C PHE A 7 5.09 2.53 -13.24
N VAL A 8 3.80 2.55 -13.65
CA VAL A 8 2.69 2.41 -12.70
C VAL A 8 2.61 1.01 -12.10
N THR A 9 3.03 -0.02 -12.85
CA THR A 9 3.17 -1.38 -12.30
C THR A 9 4.19 -1.41 -11.15
N ALA A 10 5.33 -0.73 -11.31
CA ALA A 10 6.33 -0.63 -10.26
C ALA A 10 5.79 0.11 -9.02
N ILE A 11 5.02 1.18 -9.20
CA ILE A 11 4.37 1.93 -8.10
C ILE A 11 3.42 1.02 -7.32
N ILE A 12 2.49 0.34 -7.99
CA ILE A 12 1.53 -0.56 -7.34
C ILE A 12 2.27 -1.71 -6.65
N SER A 13 3.29 -2.28 -7.29
CA SER A 13 4.08 -3.38 -6.72
C SER A 13 4.79 -2.96 -5.43
N GLN A 14 5.37 -1.75 -5.42
CA GLN A 14 6.02 -1.19 -4.23
C GLN A 14 5.00 -0.96 -3.11
N ALA A 15 3.83 -0.40 -3.41
CA ALA A 15 2.77 -0.18 -2.42
C ALA A 15 2.28 -1.51 -1.81
N ILE A 16 2.14 -2.57 -2.61
CA ILE A 16 1.80 -3.91 -2.10
C ILE A 16 2.88 -4.43 -1.15
N GLU A 17 4.17 -4.25 -1.48
CA GLU A 17 5.25 -4.69 -0.59
C GLU A 17 5.28 -3.88 0.72
N ASP A 18 5.07 -2.57 0.66
CA ASP A 18 4.97 -1.72 1.84
C ASP A 18 3.78 -2.11 2.73
N ALA A 19 2.62 -2.43 2.14
CA ALA A 19 1.45 -2.93 2.87
C ALA A 19 1.73 -4.25 3.62
N ARG A 20 2.63 -5.09 3.11
CA ARG A 20 3.03 -6.37 3.72
C ARG A 20 4.04 -6.22 4.84
N TYR A 21 4.59 -5.04 5.08
CA TYR A 21 5.61 -4.83 6.12
C TYR A 21 5.13 -5.28 7.52
N THR A 22 5.95 -6.08 8.22
CA THR A 22 5.63 -6.61 9.56
C THR A 22 6.61 -6.19 10.64
N GLY A 23 7.69 -5.50 10.28
CA GLY A 23 8.74 -5.10 11.22
C GLY A 23 8.40 -3.89 12.09
N LEU A 24 9.44 -3.31 12.71
CA LEU A 24 9.36 -2.19 13.65
C LEU A 24 10.11 -0.93 13.16
N SER A 25 10.60 -0.89 11.93
CA SER A 25 11.21 0.31 11.37
C SER A 25 10.14 1.39 11.22
N ARG A 26 10.33 2.54 11.87
CA ARG A 26 9.37 3.65 11.80
C ARG A 26 9.12 4.10 10.36
N LYS A 27 10.19 4.24 9.57
CA LYS A 27 10.11 4.62 8.15
C LYS A 27 9.17 3.69 7.37
N TYR A 28 9.35 2.37 7.50
CA TYR A 28 8.55 1.40 6.75
C TYR A 28 7.13 1.23 7.33
N LEU A 29 6.92 1.51 8.62
CA LEU A 29 5.58 1.57 9.19
C LEU A 29 4.75 2.72 8.62
N LYS A 30 5.38 3.87 8.34
CA LYS A 30 4.72 4.98 7.66
C LYS A 30 4.30 4.58 6.25
N HIS A 31 5.21 4.00 5.47
CA HIS A 31 4.90 3.51 4.12
C HIS A 31 3.79 2.46 4.14
N LYS A 32 3.81 1.53 5.10
CA LYS A 32 2.74 0.53 5.28
C LYS A 32 1.37 1.19 5.44
N VAL A 33 1.27 2.18 6.33
CA VAL A 33 0.00 2.88 6.58
C VAL A 33 -0.46 3.63 5.34
N GLU A 34 0.45 4.38 4.69
CA GLU A 34 0.15 5.14 3.47
C GLU A 34 -0.30 4.21 2.33
N ALA A 35 0.39 3.08 2.12
CA ALA A 35 0.04 2.11 1.10
C ALA A 35 -1.30 1.41 1.36
N LEU A 36 -1.57 1.02 2.62
CA LEU A 36 -2.87 0.46 3.00
C LEU A 36 -3.99 1.47 2.79
N ASP A 37 -3.76 2.74 3.12
CA ASP A 37 -4.74 3.81 2.90
C ASP A 37 -5.01 4.00 1.41
N TRP A 38 -3.94 4.17 0.63
CA TRP A 38 -3.98 4.42 -0.81
C TRP A 38 -4.73 3.32 -1.58
N ILE A 39 -4.43 2.05 -1.27
CA ILE A 39 -5.08 0.90 -1.94
C ILE A 39 -6.49 0.65 -1.40
N LEU A 40 -6.67 0.57 -0.08
CA LEU A 40 -7.93 0.10 0.50
C LEU A 40 -9.04 1.16 0.57
N LYS A 41 -8.68 2.45 0.53
CA LYS A 41 -9.66 3.53 0.37
C LYS A 41 -9.93 3.89 -1.09
N LYS A 42 -9.29 3.20 -2.03
CA LYS A 42 -9.41 3.47 -3.47
C LYS A 42 -9.09 4.93 -3.80
N ASP A 43 -7.85 5.35 -3.51
CA ASP A 43 -7.38 6.66 -3.93
C ASP A 43 -7.56 6.87 -5.45
N GLU A 44 -7.92 8.08 -5.87
CA GLU A 44 -8.23 8.37 -7.28
C GLU A 44 -7.05 8.05 -8.22
N MET A 45 -5.81 8.29 -7.77
CA MET A 45 -4.62 7.98 -8.56
C MET A 45 -4.36 6.48 -8.62
N PHE A 46 -4.67 5.74 -7.55
CA PHE A 46 -4.61 4.28 -7.54
C PHE A 46 -5.59 3.69 -8.57
N GLU A 47 -6.86 4.13 -8.53
CA GLU A 47 -7.87 3.66 -9.49
C GLU A 47 -7.49 4.00 -10.94
N TYR A 48 -6.94 5.19 -11.16
CA TYR A 48 -6.41 5.58 -12.46
C TYR A 48 -5.28 4.66 -12.94
N TYR A 49 -4.34 4.30 -12.07
CA TYR A 49 -3.25 3.37 -12.42
C TYR A 49 -3.77 1.96 -12.70
N CYS A 50 -4.73 1.46 -11.93
CA CYS A 50 -5.42 0.20 -12.20
C CYS A 50 -6.09 0.22 -13.59
N LYS A 51 -6.77 1.31 -13.94
CA LYS A 51 -7.39 1.50 -15.27
C LYS A 51 -6.36 1.49 -16.40
N LEU A 52 -5.20 2.14 -16.24
CA LEU A 52 -4.11 2.12 -17.22
C LEU A 52 -3.54 0.72 -17.47
N LEU A 53 -3.60 -0.15 -16.46
CA LEU A 53 -3.15 -1.54 -16.53
C LEU A 53 -4.26 -2.50 -16.97
N GLY A 54 -5.52 -2.05 -17.07
CA GLY A 54 -6.66 -2.91 -17.34
C GLY A 54 -6.94 -3.90 -16.20
N VAL A 55 -6.61 -3.52 -14.96
CA VAL A 55 -6.80 -4.35 -13.76
C VAL A 55 -7.91 -3.74 -12.90
N ASP A 56 -8.73 -4.60 -12.30
CA ASP A 56 -9.77 -4.18 -11.36
C ASP A 56 -9.13 -3.75 -10.00
N PRO A 57 -9.31 -2.50 -9.56
CA PRO A 57 -8.80 -2.04 -8.26
C PRO A 57 -9.37 -2.83 -7.08
N ASP A 58 -10.61 -3.34 -7.15
CA ASP A 58 -11.19 -4.18 -6.09
C ASP A 58 -10.44 -5.50 -5.96
N TRP A 59 -10.11 -6.12 -7.09
CA TRP A 59 -9.31 -7.34 -7.09
C TRP A 59 -7.94 -7.13 -6.43
N VAL A 60 -7.26 -6.00 -6.71
CA VAL A 60 -5.98 -5.66 -6.08
C VAL A 60 -6.15 -5.46 -4.56
N GLY A 61 -7.19 -4.74 -4.15
CA GLY A 61 -7.53 -4.55 -2.74
C GLY A 61 -7.77 -5.89 -2.02
N ASP A 62 -8.49 -6.80 -2.66
CA ASP A 62 -8.74 -8.15 -2.13
C ASP A 62 -7.45 -8.97 -1.99
N GLN A 63 -6.51 -8.87 -2.94
CA GLN A 63 -5.21 -9.52 -2.81
C GLN A 63 -4.43 -8.97 -1.61
N VAL A 64 -4.43 -7.65 -1.39
CA VAL A 64 -3.79 -7.04 -0.21
C VAL A 64 -4.44 -7.53 1.07
N ARG A 65 -5.77 -7.58 1.14
CA ARG A 65 -6.50 -8.11 2.32
C ARG A 65 -6.18 -9.57 2.61
N LYS A 66 -5.97 -10.40 1.57
CA LYS A 66 -5.64 -11.82 1.71
C LYS A 66 -4.19 -12.07 2.12
N THR A 67 -3.25 -11.24 1.65
CA THR A 67 -1.81 -11.52 1.74
C THR A 67 -1.07 -10.67 2.77
N SER A 68 -1.68 -9.59 3.27
CA SER A 68 -1.06 -8.63 4.18
C SER A 68 -1.72 -8.62 5.55
N ASN A 69 -0.92 -8.46 6.62
CA ASN A 69 -1.48 -8.15 7.93
C ASN A 69 -1.92 -6.67 7.97
N LEU A 70 -3.23 -6.45 7.89
CA LEU A 70 -3.84 -5.12 7.87
C LEU A 70 -3.76 -4.40 9.23
N ASN A 71 -3.56 -5.16 10.31
CA ASN A 71 -3.56 -4.61 11.65
C ASN A 71 -2.20 -3.99 11.98
N ILE A 72 -2.23 -2.74 12.44
CA ILE A 72 -1.07 -2.12 13.09
C ILE A 72 -1.03 -2.59 14.55
N THR A 73 0.01 -3.33 14.90
CA THR A 73 0.17 -3.87 16.27
C THR A 73 0.37 -2.75 17.30
N ARG A 74 0.20 -3.06 18.59
CA ARG A 74 0.44 -2.09 19.68
C ARG A 74 1.86 -1.52 19.65
N SER A 75 2.87 -2.36 19.38
CA SER A 75 4.27 -1.94 19.29
C SER A 75 4.51 -1.00 18.11
N GLN A 76 3.94 -1.31 16.94
CA GLN A 76 4.03 -0.46 15.76
C GLN A 76 3.32 0.89 15.98
N ASN A 77 2.12 0.87 16.57
CA ASN A 77 1.37 2.07 16.90
C ASN A 77 2.13 3.03 17.83
N LYS A 78 2.88 2.51 18.81
CA LYS A 78 3.74 3.33 19.67
C LYS A 78 4.81 4.08 18.88
N LEU A 79 5.34 3.48 17.81
CA LEU A 79 6.39 4.08 16.99
C LEU A 79 5.85 5.13 16.02
N ILE A 80 4.66 4.90 15.46
CA ILE A 80 3.97 5.86 14.57
C ILE A 80 3.57 7.11 15.36
N LYS A 81 3.01 6.97 16.57
CA LYS A 81 2.56 8.10 17.38
C LYS A 81 3.68 9.03 17.84
N ARG A 82 4.91 8.52 18.02
CA ARG A 82 6.08 9.31 18.42
C ARG A 82 6.53 10.35 17.38
N GLU A 83 6.02 10.29 16.15
CA GLU A 83 6.36 11.21 15.06
C GLU A 83 5.40 12.41 14.95
N ARG A 84 4.21 12.34 15.58
CA ARG A 84 3.23 13.44 15.57
C ARG A 84 3.46 14.49 16.67
N VAL A 85 4.62 14.47 17.34
CA VAL A 85 5.02 15.41 18.40
C VAL A 85 6.24 16.18 17.94
#